data_AF-A0A9E7D1F5-F1
#
_entry.id   AF-A0A9E7D1F5-F1
#
_cell.length_a   1.000
_cell.length_b   1.000
_cell.length_c   1.000
_cell.angle_alpha   90.00
_cell.angle_beta   90.00
_cell.angle_gamma   90.00
#
_symmetry.space_group_name_H-M   'P 1'
#
loop_
_entity.id
_entity.type
_entity.pdbx_description
1 polymer ?
#
loop_
_entity_poly.entity_id
_entity_poly.type
_entity_poly.pdbx_seq_one_letter_code
_entity_poly.pdbx_strand_id
1 'polypeptide(L)'
;MSKFRMASLGAALGLTLLLPQTAGAQTGGAQTGGTQAAAPAASATPPAQTAARRDRAPMTPEQRAQRVEAHLTQLRAQLAITPAQQPQWEAFAKISRDNATELHDRFQERETQFARITAVENMSDYAAIAELHAVQLRRLAVAFAAVYAVLSPEQQRGADAAFRTRRTPGAAPR
;
A
#
# COMPACT_ATOMS: atom_id res chain seq x y z
N MET A 1 5.44 25.11 -36.25
CA MET A 1 6.59 24.28 -35.82
C MET A 1 6.24 23.74 -34.42
N SER A 2 5.51 22.63 -34.38
CA SER A 2 5.99 21.26 -34.14
C SER A 2 6.12 20.91 -32.65
N LYS A 3 5.26 19.96 -32.27
CA LYS A 3 5.11 19.30 -30.98
C LYS A 3 6.34 18.43 -30.71
N PHE A 4 6.86 18.41 -29.48
CA PHE A 4 7.68 17.29 -29.00
C PHE A 4 6.99 16.61 -27.82
N ARG A 5 6.43 15.43 -28.12
CA ARG A 5 6.04 14.43 -27.15
C ARG A 5 7.30 13.67 -26.76
N MET A 6 7.57 13.51 -25.47
CA MET A 6 8.53 12.52 -25.00
C MET A 6 7.76 11.57 -24.08
N ALA A 7 7.50 10.39 -24.64
CA ALA A 7 6.87 9.25 -23.99
C ALA A 7 7.89 8.12 -23.96
N SER A 8 8.17 7.58 -22.77
CA SER A 8 8.80 6.27 -22.50
C SER A 8 9.16 6.23 -21.02
N LEU A 9 9.02 5.17 -20.23
CA LEU A 9 8.50 3.80 -20.34
C LEU A 9 8.47 3.34 -18.85
N GLY A 10 7.44 2.73 -18.29
CA GLY A 10 7.11 1.33 -18.51
C GLY A 10 8.03 0.39 -17.72
N ALA A 11 7.68 0.08 -16.46
CA ALA A 11 8.14 -1.13 -15.78
C ALA A 11 7.06 -1.64 -14.83
N ALA A 12 6.07 -2.32 -15.41
CA ALA A 12 5.23 -3.27 -14.71
C ALA A 12 6.01 -4.59 -14.63
N LEU A 13 6.15 -5.15 -13.43
CA LEU A 13 6.55 -6.54 -13.22
C LEU A 13 5.43 -7.25 -12.47
N GLY A 14 4.40 -7.62 -13.23
CA GLY A 14 3.47 -8.69 -12.86
C GLY A 14 3.96 -9.97 -13.53
N LEU A 15 4.63 -10.83 -12.77
CA LEU A 15 5.06 -12.13 -13.24
C LEU A 15 3.89 -13.12 -13.10
N THR A 16 3.07 -13.25 -14.15
CA THR A 16 2.06 -14.31 -14.24
C THR A 16 2.68 -15.51 -14.94
N LEU A 17 2.96 -16.58 -14.19
CA LEU A 17 3.32 -17.88 -14.74
C LEU A 17 2.13 -18.44 -15.52
N LEU A 18 2.27 -18.54 -16.84
CA LEU A 18 1.32 -19.20 -17.72
C LEU A 18 1.73 -20.67 -17.89
N LEU A 19 0.98 -21.58 -17.27
CA LEU A 19 1.10 -23.01 -17.53
C LEU A 19 0.38 -23.35 -18.86
N PRO A 20 0.96 -24.16 -19.75
CA PRO A 20 0.28 -24.62 -20.97
C PRO A 20 -0.82 -25.62 -20.60
N GLN A 21 -2.06 -25.28 -20.89
CA GLN A 21 -3.18 -26.21 -20.86
C GLN A 21 -3.10 -27.08 -22.11
N THR A 22 -2.88 -28.39 -21.93
CA THR A 22 -2.95 -29.37 -23.01
C THR A 22 -4.41 -29.53 -23.44
N ALA A 23 -4.73 -29.08 -24.65
CA ALA A 23 -6.05 -29.23 -25.24
C ALA A 23 -6.36 -30.71 -25.47
N GLY A 24 -7.32 -31.23 -24.70
CA GLY A 24 -7.96 -32.52 -24.97
C GLY A 24 -8.79 -32.44 -26.23
N ALA A 25 -8.57 -33.39 -27.14
CA ALA A 25 -9.38 -33.59 -28.32
C ALA A 25 -10.82 -33.96 -27.92
N GLN A 26 -11.80 -33.22 -28.45
CA GLN A 26 -13.19 -33.68 -28.54
C GLN A 26 -13.64 -33.57 -29.99
N THR A 27 -13.66 -34.73 -30.61
CA THR A 27 -14.38 -35.06 -31.84
C THR A 27 -15.89 -35.01 -31.62
N GLY A 28 -16.63 -34.40 -32.54
CA GLY A 28 -18.04 -34.73 -32.73
C GLY A 28 -18.90 -33.62 -33.34
N GLY A 29 -19.47 -33.90 -34.52
CA GLY A 29 -20.78 -33.36 -34.92
C GLY A 29 -20.78 -32.28 -35.99
N ALA A 30 -20.93 -32.69 -37.24
CA ALA A 30 -21.32 -31.82 -38.36
C ALA A 30 -22.78 -31.36 -38.22
N GLN A 31 -23.09 -30.11 -38.63
CA GLN A 31 -24.35 -29.75 -39.28
C GLN A 31 -24.26 -28.37 -39.98
N THR A 32 -24.20 -28.46 -41.32
CA THR A 32 -24.92 -27.68 -42.34
C THR A 32 -25.51 -26.30 -42.03
N GLY A 33 -25.09 -25.32 -42.85
CA GLY A 33 -26.00 -24.55 -43.71
C GLY A 33 -26.75 -23.37 -43.07
N GLY A 34 -26.26 -22.15 -43.33
CA GLY A 34 -27.02 -20.93 -43.09
C GLY A 34 -26.19 -19.68 -43.38
N THR A 35 -26.37 -19.11 -44.57
CA THR A 35 -25.90 -17.76 -44.93
C THR A 35 -26.45 -16.73 -43.93
N GLN A 36 -25.58 -16.16 -43.10
CA GLN A 36 -25.96 -15.07 -42.20
C GLN A 36 -25.34 -13.77 -42.70
N ALA A 37 -26.23 -12.85 -43.04
CA ALA A 37 -25.94 -11.52 -43.56
C ALA A 37 -25.04 -10.72 -42.60
N ALA A 38 -24.09 -9.98 -43.19
CA ALA A 38 -23.23 -9.05 -42.48
C ALA A 38 -24.07 -7.95 -41.80
N ALA A 39 -24.14 -7.98 -40.46
CA ALA A 39 -24.52 -6.83 -39.67
C ALA A 39 -23.32 -5.87 -39.59
N PRO A 40 -23.49 -4.55 -39.78
CA PRO A 40 -22.39 -3.62 -39.61
C PRO A 40 -21.97 -3.61 -38.13
N ALA A 41 -20.71 -3.91 -37.87
CA ALA A 41 -20.09 -3.77 -36.58
C ALA A 41 -20.13 -2.28 -36.19
N ALA A 42 -21.08 -1.90 -35.34
CA ALA A 42 -21.02 -0.65 -34.62
C ALA A 42 -19.80 -0.71 -33.71
N SER A 43 -18.81 0.13 -33.98
CA SER A 43 -17.64 0.33 -33.13
C SER A 43 -18.10 0.85 -31.77
N ALA A 44 -18.37 -0.06 -30.84
CA ALA A 44 -18.52 0.27 -29.43
C ALA A 44 -17.13 0.59 -28.89
N THR A 45 -16.73 1.86 -28.96
CA THR A 45 -15.58 2.37 -28.23
C THR A 45 -15.88 2.18 -26.74
N PRO A 46 -15.11 1.37 -25.98
CA PRO A 46 -15.31 1.31 -24.54
C PRO A 46 -15.03 2.72 -23.98
N PRO A 47 -15.86 3.25 -23.07
CA PRO A 47 -15.55 4.52 -22.43
C PRO A 47 -14.21 4.33 -21.73
N ALA A 48 -13.21 5.12 -22.16
CA ALA A 48 -11.97 5.24 -21.45
C ALA A 48 -12.32 5.70 -20.04
N GLN A 49 -12.27 4.77 -19.08
CA GLN A 49 -12.21 5.10 -17.68
C GLN A 49 -10.86 5.80 -17.51
N THR A 50 -10.85 7.12 -17.74
CA THR A 50 -9.83 8.00 -17.22
C THR A 50 -9.96 7.84 -15.71
N ALA A 51 -9.20 6.89 -15.15
CA ALA A 51 -8.96 6.83 -13.73
C ALA A 51 -8.38 8.19 -13.39
N ALA A 52 -9.23 9.08 -12.89
CA ALA A 52 -8.82 10.33 -12.31
C ALA A 52 -7.86 9.94 -11.18
N ARG A 53 -6.56 9.95 -11.48
CA ARG A 53 -5.54 10.09 -10.45
C ARG A 53 -5.95 11.37 -9.76
N ARG A 54 -6.60 11.24 -8.60
CA ARG A 54 -6.83 12.40 -7.75
C ARG A 54 -5.43 12.93 -7.47
N ASP A 55 -5.12 14.09 -8.04
CA ASP A 55 -3.94 14.87 -7.72
C ASP A 55 -4.04 15.23 -6.24
N ARG A 56 -3.62 14.29 -5.38
CA ARG A 56 -3.61 14.51 -3.96
C ARG A 56 -2.43 15.41 -3.69
N ALA A 57 -2.72 16.67 -3.37
CA ALA A 57 -1.71 17.61 -2.92
C ALA A 57 -0.84 16.97 -1.82
N PRO A 58 0.48 17.20 -1.83
CA PRO A 58 1.36 16.69 -0.78
C PRO A 58 0.87 17.19 0.59
N MET A 59 0.86 16.28 1.58
CA MET A 59 0.47 16.65 2.94
C MET A 59 1.51 17.57 3.58
N THR A 60 1.04 18.55 4.34
CA THR A 60 1.93 19.37 5.19
C THR A 60 2.46 18.54 6.38
N PRO A 61 3.55 18.97 7.03
CA PRO A 61 4.05 18.34 8.25
C PRO A 61 2.97 18.23 9.34
N GLU A 62 2.17 19.27 9.53
CA GLU A 62 1.10 19.33 10.53
C GLU A 62 -0.01 18.31 10.23
N GLN A 63 -0.41 18.18 8.96
CA GLN A 63 -1.41 17.19 8.55
C GLN A 63 -0.94 15.76 8.78
N ARG A 64 0.37 15.49 8.62
CA ARG A 64 0.96 14.19 8.95
C ARG A 64 0.96 13.95 10.46
N ALA A 65 1.41 14.92 11.26
CA ALA A 65 1.38 14.82 12.71
C ALA A 65 -0.04 14.55 13.23
N GLN A 66 -1.03 15.27 12.72
CA GLN A 66 -2.45 15.05 13.04
C GLN A 66 -2.93 13.65 12.70
N ARG A 67 -2.47 13.06 11.59
CA ARG A 67 -2.79 11.67 11.22
C ARG A 67 -2.18 10.66 12.18
N VAL A 68 -0.95 10.88 12.62
CA VAL A 68 -0.30 10.04 13.62
C VAL A 68 -1.06 10.12 14.93
N GLU A 69 -1.41 11.32 15.41
CA GLU A 69 -2.20 11.50 16.63
C GLU A 69 -3.59 10.88 16.54
N ALA A 70 -4.27 11.04 15.41
CA ALA A 70 -5.58 10.42 15.18
C ALA A 70 -5.48 8.89 15.23
N HIS A 71 -4.43 8.33 14.60
CA HIS A 71 -4.20 6.89 14.64
C HIS A 71 -3.91 6.38 16.05
N LEU A 72 -3.05 7.08 16.79
CA LEU A 72 -2.73 6.76 18.18
C LEU A 72 -3.97 6.84 19.07
N THR A 73 -4.77 7.89 18.93
CA THR A 73 -6.02 8.07 19.69
C THR A 73 -7.00 6.93 19.43
N GLN A 74 -7.21 6.58 18.15
CA GLN A 74 -8.07 5.48 17.77
C GLN A 74 -7.56 4.14 18.33
N LEU A 75 -6.25 3.87 18.23
CA LEU A 75 -5.68 2.62 18.71
C LEU A 75 -5.74 2.53 20.25
N ARG A 76 -5.48 3.62 20.97
CA ARG A 76 -5.62 3.68 22.43
C ARG A 76 -7.03 3.31 22.87
N ALA A 77 -8.03 3.87 22.19
CA ALA A 77 -9.43 3.60 22.47
C ALA A 77 -9.80 2.15 22.14
N GLN A 78 -9.33 1.61 21.01
CA GLN A 78 -9.54 0.21 20.62
C GLN A 78 -8.96 -0.78 21.63
N LEU A 79 -7.81 -0.46 22.23
CA LEU A 79 -7.17 -1.29 23.26
C LEU A 79 -7.71 -1.04 24.67
N ALA A 80 -8.60 -0.06 24.85
CA ALA A 80 -9.12 0.37 26.14
C ALA A 80 -8.01 0.59 27.20
N ILE A 81 -6.94 1.29 26.82
CA ILE A 81 -5.76 1.51 27.69
C ILE A 81 -6.19 2.14 29.02
N THR A 82 -5.83 1.48 30.12
CA THR A 82 -6.13 1.92 31.49
C THR A 82 -5.05 2.85 32.05
N PRO A 83 -5.30 3.58 33.16
CA PRO A 83 -4.27 4.39 33.80
C PRO A 83 -3.01 3.61 34.19
N ALA A 84 -3.15 2.34 34.57
CA ALA A 84 -2.02 1.48 34.92
C ALA A 84 -1.14 1.11 33.70
N GLN A 85 -1.69 1.14 32.49
CA GLN A 85 -1.02 0.81 31.23
C GLN A 85 -0.46 2.06 30.51
N GLN A 86 -0.77 3.25 31.03
CA GLN A 86 -0.42 4.54 30.43
C GLN A 86 1.10 4.70 30.19
N PRO A 87 2.01 4.29 31.09
CA PRO A 87 3.45 4.44 30.86
C PRO A 87 3.96 3.69 29.61
N GLN A 88 3.51 2.44 29.42
CA GLN A 88 3.87 1.63 28.25
C GLN A 88 3.25 2.20 26.97
N TRP A 89 2.01 2.69 27.07
CA TRP A 89 1.34 3.35 25.96
C TRP A 89 2.07 4.62 25.51
N GLU A 90 2.52 5.47 26.44
CA GLU A 90 3.25 6.70 26.11
C GLU A 90 4.58 6.42 25.43
N ALA A 91 5.30 5.38 25.86
CA ALA A 91 6.52 4.93 25.19
C ALA A 91 6.25 4.50 23.74
N PHE A 92 5.19 3.71 23.51
CA PHE A 92 4.77 3.32 22.16
C PHE A 92 4.34 4.52 21.29
N ALA A 93 3.57 5.45 21.86
CA ALA A 93 3.13 6.66 21.17
C ALA A 93 4.31 7.55 20.78
N LYS A 94 5.31 7.69 21.67
CA LYS A 94 6.55 8.41 21.37
C LYS A 94 7.30 7.80 20.18
N ILE A 95 7.54 6.50 20.19
CA ILE A 95 8.22 5.80 19.07
C ILE A 95 7.45 5.97 17.75
N SER A 96 6.12 5.94 17.81
CA SER A 96 5.27 6.15 16.61
C SER A 96 5.44 7.55 16.02
N ARG A 97 5.51 8.58 16.87
CA ARG A 97 5.74 9.97 16.46
C ARG A 97 7.16 10.16 15.93
N ASP A 98 8.15 9.68 16.66
CA ASP A 98 9.57 9.80 16.29
C ASP A 98 9.84 9.16 14.92
N ASN A 99 9.31 7.95 14.68
CA ASN A 99 9.43 7.28 13.39
C ASN A 99 8.76 8.08 12.25
N ALA A 100 7.59 8.66 12.51
CA ALA A 100 6.88 9.46 11.51
C ALA A 100 7.66 10.73 11.13
N THR A 101 8.29 11.39 12.10
CA THR A 101 9.17 12.55 11.89
C THR A 101 10.41 12.14 11.10
N GLU A 102 11.13 11.11 11.55
CA GLU A 102 12.38 10.66 10.90
C GLU A 102 12.15 10.24 9.45
N LEU A 103 11.07 9.51 9.17
CA LEU A 103 10.73 9.13 7.79
C LEU A 103 10.33 10.35 6.95
N HIS A 104 9.64 11.32 7.55
CA HIS A 104 9.26 12.54 6.87
C HIS A 104 10.50 13.37 6.47
N ASP A 105 11.40 13.60 7.41
CA ASP A 105 12.63 14.36 7.19
C ASP A 105 13.46 13.72 6.09
N ARG A 106 13.56 12.39 6.10
CA ARG A 106 14.28 11.63 5.06
C ARG A 106 13.68 11.82 3.66
N PHE A 107 12.34 11.88 3.56
CA PHE A 107 11.67 12.19 2.30
C PHE A 107 11.87 13.66 1.89
N GLN A 108 11.87 14.62 2.82
CA GLN A 108 12.15 16.02 2.48
C GLN A 108 13.58 16.18 1.95
N GLU A 109 14.57 15.60 2.63
CA GLU A 109 15.96 15.61 2.17
C GLU A 109 16.08 15.06 0.75
N ARG A 110 15.45 13.91 0.49
CA ARG A 110 15.41 13.32 -0.84
C ARG A 110 14.82 14.28 -1.88
N GLU A 111 13.66 14.88 -1.62
CA GLU A 111 13.03 15.83 -2.56
C GLU A 111 13.96 17.01 -2.89
N THR A 112 14.71 17.52 -1.91
CA THR A 112 15.66 18.63 -2.13
C THR A 112 16.86 18.24 -2.99
N GLN A 113 17.29 16.97 -2.93
CA GLN A 113 18.47 16.49 -3.64
C GLN A 113 18.14 15.78 -4.95
N PHE A 114 16.89 15.36 -5.16
CA PHE A 114 16.48 14.47 -6.25
C PHE A 114 16.90 14.95 -7.64
N ALA A 115 16.83 16.26 -7.90
CA ALA A 115 17.22 16.84 -9.19
C ALA A 115 18.74 16.84 -9.46
N ARG A 116 19.57 16.55 -8.46
CA ARG A 116 21.04 16.68 -8.50
C ARG A 116 21.79 15.35 -8.41
N ILE A 117 21.11 14.27 -8.01
CA ILE A 117 21.72 12.94 -7.85
C ILE A 117 21.66 12.13 -9.15
N THR A 118 22.67 11.29 -9.36
CA THR A 118 22.74 10.31 -10.46
C THR A 118 21.73 9.18 -10.27
N ALA A 119 21.53 8.36 -11.31
CA ALA A 119 20.65 7.18 -11.22
C ALA A 119 21.12 6.15 -10.18
N VAL A 120 22.44 5.99 -9.99
CA VAL A 120 23.01 5.06 -9.01
C VAL A 120 22.76 5.56 -7.59
N GLU A 121 23.03 6.85 -7.33
CA GLU A 121 22.74 7.48 -6.04
C GLU A 121 21.25 7.45 -5.73
N ASN A 122 20.40 7.67 -6.74
CA ASN A 122 18.96 7.57 -6.61
C ASN A 122 18.51 6.18 -6.14
N MET A 123 19.06 5.10 -6.71
CA MET A 123 18.75 3.73 -6.27
C MET A 123 19.27 3.46 -4.86
N SER A 124 20.48 3.95 -4.53
CA SER A 124 21.03 3.84 -3.18
C SER A 124 20.18 4.57 -2.14
N ASP A 125 19.67 5.76 -2.47
CA ASP A 125 18.82 6.56 -1.61
C ASP A 125 17.49 5.86 -1.30
N TYR A 126 16.88 5.23 -2.31
CA TYR A 126 15.71 4.38 -2.12
C TYR A 126 15.98 3.18 -1.20
N ALA A 127 17.11 2.51 -1.36
CA ALA A 127 17.50 1.39 -0.50
C ALA A 127 17.63 1.85 0.97
N ALA A 128 18.26 3.00 1.20
CA ALA A 128 18.39 3.58 2.54
C ALA A 128 17.03 3.92 3.19
N ILE A 129 16.07 4.43 2.41
CA ILE A 129 14.69 4.68 2.90
C ILE A 129 14.00 3.37 3.30
N ALA A 130 14.15 2.32 2.49
CA ALA A 130 13.57 1.01 2.81
C ALA A 130 14.19 0.41 4.08
N GLU A 131 15.51 0.54 4.25
CA GLU A 131 16.21 0.11 5.46
C GLU A 131 15.76 0.89 6.70
N LEU A 132 15.66 2.22 6.59
CA LEU A 132 15.11 3.07 7.64
C LEU A 132 13.72 2.59 8.06
N HIS A 133 12.84 2.35 7.10
CA HIS A 133 11.48 1.88 7.40
C HIS A 133 11.50 0.52 8.11
N ALA A 134 12.39 -0.40 7.74
CA ALA A 134 12.55 -1.67 8.44
C ALA A 134 13.05 -1.47 9.89
N VAL A 135 14.00 -0.57 10.14
CA VAL A 135 14.45 -0.19 11.49
C VAL A 135 13.28 0.34 12.31
N GLN A 136 12.49 1.25 11.75
CA GLN A 136 11.34 1.86 12.40
C GLN A 136 10.26 0.83 12.78
N LEU A 137 9.96 -0.10 11.87
CA LEU A 137 9.02 -1.20 12.15
C LEU A 137 9.52 -2.11 13.28
N ARG A 138 10.83 -2.38 13.36
CA ARG A 138 11.40 -3.12 14.49
C ARG A 138 11.22 -2.37 15.82
N ARG A 139 11.50 -1.06 15.85
CA ARG A 139 11.28 -0.23 17.06
C ARG A 139 9.81 -0.27 17.49
N LEU A 140 8.87 -0.16 16.54
CA LEU A 140 7.43 -0.27 16.81
C LEU A 140 7.03 -1.64 17.35
N ALA A 141 7.56 -2.72 16.77
CA ALA A 141 7.27 -4.08 17.24
C ALA A 141 7.71 -4.29 18.69
N VAL A 142 8.92 -3.84 19.04
CA VAL A 142 9.44 -3.90 20.42
C VAL A 142 8.58 -3.07 21.37
N ALA A 143 8.25 -1.83 21.00
CA ALA A 143 7.43 -0.96 21.85
C ALA A 143 6.00 -1.49 22.03
N PHE A 144 5.41 -2.04 20.96
CA PHE A 144 4.08 -2.64 21.04
C PHE A 144 4.06 -3.92 21.87
N ALA A 145 5.12 -4.74 21.82
CA ALA A 145 5.24 -5.92 22.69
C ALA A 145 5.21 -5.52 24.17
N ALA A 146 5.83 -4.39 24.54
CA ALA A 146 5.77 -3.87 25.91
C ALA A 146 4.35 -3.43 26.32
N VAL A 147 3.57 -2.83 25.40
CA VAL A 147 2.15 -2.54 25.63
C VAL A 147 1.36 -3.84 25.80
N TYR A 148 1.53 -4.80 24.89
CA TYR A 148 0.80 -6.06 24.88
C TYR A 148 1.01 -6.88 26.16
N ALA A 149 2.24 -6.88 26.68
CA ALA A 149 2.60 -7.60 27.90
C ALA A 149 1.84 -7.12 29.15
N VAL A 150 1.36 -5.87 29.17
CA VAL A 150 0.60 -5.30 30.30
C VAL A 150 -0.92 -5.25 30.05
N LEU A 151 -1.38 -5.73 28.90
CA LEU A 151 -2.81 -5.85 28.59
C LEU A 151 -3.45 -7.02 29.35
N SER A 152 -4.72 -6.87 29.72
CA SER A 152 -5.53 -8.00 30.22
C SER A 152 -5.74 -9.05 29.12
N PRO A 153 -6.07 -10.31 29.47
CA PRO A 153 -6.37 -11.33 28.47
C PRO A 153 -7.50 -10.94 27.51
N GLU A 154 -8.49 -10.17 27.97
CA GLU A 154 -9.55 -9.66 27.11
C GLU A 154 -9.04 -8.60 26.13
N GLN A 155 -8.24 -7.64 26.61
CA GLN A 155 -7.62 -6.62 25.75
C GLN A 155 -6.67 -7.25 24.71
N GLN A 156 -5.90 -8.27 25.10
CA GLN A 156 -5.02 -9.01 24.18
C GLN A 156 -5.82 -9.69 23.06
N ARG A 157 -6.92 -10.37 23.39
CA ARG A 157 -7.81 -10.97 22.38
C ARG A 157 -8.39 -9.91 21.43
N GLY A 158 -8.80 -8.76 21.97
CA GLY A 158 -9.28 -7.62 21.19
C GLY A 158 -8.20 -7.07 20.24
N ALA A 159 -6.98 -6.90 20.75
CA ALA A 159 -5.82 -6.49 19.95
C ALA A 159 -5.55 -7.48 18.81
N ASP A 160 -5.45 -8.77 19.11
CA ASP A 160 -5.16 -9.80 18.11
C ASP A 160 -6.22 -9.83 17.01
N ALA A 161 -7.51 -9.71 17.36
CA ALA A 161 -8.59 -9.66 16.39
C ALA A 161 -8.50 -8.41 15.49
N ALA A 162 -8.18 -7.25 16.08
CA ALA A 162 -8.01 -6.00 15.34
C ALA A 162 -6.86 -6.08 14.33
N PHE A 163 -5.72 -6.69 14.70
CA PHE A 163 -4.57 -6.85 13.82
C PHE A 163 -4.74 -7.96 12.77
N ARG A 164 -5.54 -9.00 13.05
CA ARG A 164 -5.91 -10.03 12.05
C ARG A 164 -6.87 -9.50 10.97
N THR A 165 -7.89 -8.73 11.37
CA THR A 165 -8.93 -8.21 10.44
C THR A 165 -8.41 -7.13 9.50
N ARG A 166 -7.31 -6.44 9.84
CA ARG A 166 -6.69 -5.45 8.94
C ARG A 166 -6.07 -6.08 7.68
N ARG A 167 -6.08 -7.41 7.54
CA ARG A 167 -5.69 -8.12 6.31
C ARG A 167 -6.89 -8.67 5.54
N THR A 168 -7.76 -7.80 5.01
CA THR A 168 -8.54 -8.06 3.78
C THR A 168 -9.14 -6.77 3.19
N PRO A 169 -8.40 -6.12 2.28
CA PRO A 169 -9.00 -5.64 1.03
C PRO A 169 -8.36 -6.45 -0.10
N GLY A 170 -9.01 -7.53 -0.54
CA GLY A 170 -8.57 -8.31 -1.71
C GLY A 170 -8.81 -9.83 -1.66
N ALA A 171 -9.11 -10.43 -0.51
CA ALA A 171 -9.57 -11.82 -0.50
C ALA A 171 -11.07 -11.85 -0.77
N ALA A 172 -11.45 -11.91 -2.04
CA ALA A 172 -12.78 -12.40 -2.41
C ALA A 172 -12.86 -13.90 -2.08
N PRO A 173 -13.95 -14.39 -1.48
CA PRO A 173 -14.14 -15.81 -1.28
C PRO A 173 -14.47 -16.47 -2.61
N ARG A 174 -13.63 -17.40 -3.08
CA ARG A 174 -14.01 -18.54 -3.93
C ARG A 174 -13.16 -19.73 -3.57
#